data_AF-U1NAQ7-F1
#
_entry.id   AF-U1NAQ7-F1
#
_cell.length_a   1.000
_cell.length_b   1.000
_cell.length_c   1.000
_cell.angle_alpha   90.00
_cell.angle_beta   90.00
_cell.angle_gamma   90.00
#
_symmetry.space_group_name_H-M   'P 1'
#
loop_
_entity.id
_entity.type
_entity.pdbx_description
1 polymer ?
#
loop_
_entity_poly.entity_id
_entity_poly.type
_entity_poly.pdbx_seq_one_letter_code
_entity_poly.pdbx_strand_id
1 'polypeptide(L)'
;MILGTAGVVAAGAGVTASESEPEGSVEGQADVQAEQALTVDSVAIFGSDPDASFTRTSDDNTEFQAAVELNNGDDVGFDVTIENSAADTLNIQLTVDAPDPIDIDVQREDGGGASFAGSRREDDLDPDDNGKRGEAVQTGEGTFITNINGGDKNSVGVLAELDDTADPGSYDIGVAINPVSTD
;
A
#
# COMPACT_ATOMS: atom_id res chain seq x y z
N MET A 1 -32.61 -58.11 -56.18
CA MET A 1 -32.15 -58.06 -54.79
C MET A 1 -30.83 -57.29 -54.75
N ILE A 2 -30.78 -56.19 -53.99
CA ILE A 2 -29.66 -55.73 -53.16
C ILE A 2 -30.19 -54.48 -52.43
N LEU A 3 -30.04 -54.43 -51.11
CA LEU A 3 -30.29 -53.25 -50.28
C LEU A 3 -28.94 -52.64 -49.89
N GLY A 4 -28.93 -51.33 -49.62
CA GLY A 4 -27.76 -50.62 -49.09
C GLY A 4 -28.20 -49.28 -48.50
N THR A 5 -28.42 -49.25 -47.19
CA THR A 5 -28.97 -48.09 -46.46
C THR A 5 -27.90 -47.02 -46.22
N ALA A 6 -28.18 -45.77 -46.56
CA ALA A 6 -27.35 -44.63 -46.19
C ALA A 6 -27.64 -44.20 -44.73
N GLY A 7 -26.60 -44.06 -43.92
CA GLY A 7 -26.72 -43.59 -42.53
C GLY A 7 -26.93 -42.08 -42.47
N VAL A 8 -27.89 -41.63 -41.67
CA VAL A 8 -28.13 -40.22 -41.34
C VAL A 8 -27.45 -39.90 -40.01
N VAL A 9 -26.67 -38.81 -39.97
CA VAL A 9 -26.31 -38.12 -38.73
C VAL A 9 -26.58 -36.63 -38.96
N ALA A 10 -27.35 -36.02 -38.06
CA ALA A 10 -27.79 -34.62 -38.14
C ALA A 10 -27.76 -33.98 -36.75
N ALA A 11 -27.82 -32.64 -36.71
CA ALA A 11 -27.63 -31.74 -35.56
C ALA A 11 -26.17 -31.69 -35.03
N GLY A 12 -25.48 -30.54 -34.96
CA GLY A 12 -25.82 -29.17 -35.38
C GLY A 12 -26.09 -28.23 -34.21
N ALA A 13 -25.14 -27.35 -33.90
CA ALA A 13 -25.28 -26.17 -33.05
C ALA A 13 -24.11 -25.19 -33.25
N GLY A 14 -24.38 -23.88 -33.19
CA GLY A 14 -23.37 -22.85 -32.91
C GLY A 14 -22.64 -22.23 -34.10
N VAL A 15 -23.21 -21.19 -34.71
CA VAL A 15 -22.63 -19.83 -34.78
C VAL A 15 -23.70 -18.85 -35.26
N THR A 16 -24.30 -18.11 -34.33
CA THR A 16 -25.02 -16.86 -34.65
C THR A 16 -24.06 -15.71 -34.39
N ALA A 17 -23.50 -15.14 -35.44
CA ALA A 17 -22.85 -13.84 -35.36
C ALA A 17 -23.91 -12.77 -35.06
N SER A 18 -23.60 -11.85 -34.14
CA SER A 18 -24.35 -10.62 -33.95
C SER A 18 -23.34 -9.50 -33.78
N GLU A 19 -23.25 -8.61 -34.76
CA GLU A 19 -22.45 -7.38 -34.70
C GLU A 19 -23.25 -6.31 -33.96
N SER A 20 -22.82 -5.97 -32.74
CA SER A 20 -23.25 -4.86 -31.86
C SER A 20 -22.27 -4.82 -30.67
N GLU A 21 -21.78 -3.71 -30.14
CA GLU A 21 -21.65 -2.32 -30.62
C GLU A 21 -20.44 -1.70 -29.87
N PRO A 22 -19.67 -0.75 -30.43
CA PRO A 22 -18.33 -0.41 -29.93
C PRO A 22 -18.34 0.67 -28.85
N GLU A 23 -18.91 0.39 -27.67
CA GLU A 23 -18.96 1.33 -26.54
C GLU A 23 -18.66 0.66 -25.19
N GLY A 24 -17.88 1.34 -24.35
CA GLY A 24 -17.56 0.91 -22.99
C GLY A 24 -16.07 1.02 -22.65
N SER A 25 -15.59 2.24 -22.40
CA SER A 25 -14.33 2.40 -21.65
C SER A 25 -14.47 1.72 -20.29
N VAL A 26 -13.60 0.77 -19.98
CA VAL A 26 -13.34 0.35 -18.60
C VAL A 26 -12.39 1.33 -17.95
N GLU A 27 -12.88 2.55 -17.69
CA GLU A 27 -12.27 3.39 -16.66
C GLU A 27 -12.35 2.61 -15.34
N GLY A 28 -11.21 2.34 -14.71
CA GLY A 28 -11.13 1.56 -13.48
C GLY A 28 -10.45 0.18 -13.59
N GLN A 29 -9.82 -0.15 -14.73
CA GLN A 29 -8.87 -1.26 -14.77
C GLN A 29 -7.49 -0.79 -14.29
N ALA A 30 -7.39 -0.36 -13.02
CA ALA A 30 -6.14 -0.58 -12.30
C ALA A 30 -5.84 -2.09 -12.41
N ASP A 31 -4.62 -2.46 -12.78
CA ASP A 31 -4.36 -3.86 -13.17
C ASP A 31 -4.75 -4.80 -12.03
N VAL A 32 -5.80 -5.60 -12.25
CA VAL A 32 -6.36 -6.52 -11.24
C VAL A 32 -5.31 -7.53 -10.79
N GLN A 33 -4.22 -7.72 -11.56
CA GLN A 33 -3.06 -8.50 -11.17
C GLN A 33 -2.19 -7.78 -10.13
N ALA A 34 -2.02 -6.45 -10.22
CA ALA A 34 -1.29 -5.65 -9.25
C ALA A 34 -2.04 -5.56 -7.90
N GLU A 35 -3.36 -5.40 -7.94
CA GLU A 35 -4.22 -5.44 -6.73
C GLU A 35 -4.20 -6.80 -6.03
N GLN A 36 -4.11 -7.90 -6.78
CA GLN A 36 -3.98 -9.24 -6.20
C GLN A 36 -2.55 -9.62 -5.79
N ALA A 37 -1.54 -8.88 -6.25
CA ALA A 37 -0.15 -9.17 -5.94
C ALA A 37 0.28 -8.61 -4.57
N LEU A 38 -0.33 -7.51 -4.12
CA LEU A 38 0.07 -6.74 -2.95
C LEU A 38 -0.61 -7.25 -1.67
N THR A 39 0.11 -7.29 -0.55
CA THR A 39 -0.45 -7.63 0.77
C THR A 39 0.38 -7.01 1.89
N VAL A 40 -0.27 -6.32 2.84
CA VAL A 40 0.35 -5.95 4.12
C VAL A 40 0.39 -7.18 5.04
N ASP A 41 1.57 -7.76 5.18
CA ASP A 41 1.83 -8.99 5.93
C ASP A 41 1.91 -8.73 7.45
N SER A 42 2.59 -7.66 7.86
CA SER A 42 2.66 -7.26 9.27
C SER A 42 2.93 -5.77 9.44
N VAL A 43 2.60 -5.25 10.63
CA VAL A 43 2.93 -3.90 11.08
C VAL A 43 3.53 -4.03 12.48
N ALA A 44 4.69 -3.42 12.72
CA ALA A 44 5.33 -3.38 14.03
C ALA A 44 5.62 -1.94 14.45
N ILE A 45 5.35 -1.58 15.71
CA ILE A 45 5.72 -0.27 16.25
C ILE A 45 7.21 -0.28 16.65
N PHE A 46 7.91 0.81 16.35
CA PHE A 46 9.17 1.21 16.95
C PHE A 46 9.08 2.69 17.34
N GLY A 47 9.82 3.16 18.34
CA GLY A 47 9.67 4.56 18.81
C GLY A 47 10.45 4.83 20.09
N SER A 48 10.50 6.09 20.51
CA SER A 48 11.03 6.45 21.84
C SER A 48 10.03 6.16 22.95
N ASP A 49 8.74 6.29 22.65
CA ASP A 49 7.66 6.21 23.62
C ASP A 49 7.25 4.74 23.95
N PRO A 50 7.23 4.34 25.25
CA PRO A 50 6.79 3.01 25.68
C PRO A 50 5.27 2.81 25.76
N ASP A 51 4.46 3.87 25.70
CA ASP A 51 3.02 3.88 25.95
C ASP A 51 2.16 3.97 24.65
N ALA A 52 2.79 4.15 23.48
CA ALA A 52 2.13 4.11 22.17
C ALA A 52 1.39 2.77 21.91
N SER A 53 0.12 2.86 21.47
CA SER A 53 -0.76 1.70 21.27
C SER A 53 -1.17 1.51 19.80
N PHE A 54 -1.19 0.26 19.34
CA PHE A 54 -1.59 -0.09 17.96
C PHE A 54 -2.80 -1.01 17.96
N THR A 55 -3.78 -0.69 17.10
CA THR A 55 -4.96 -1.54 16.85
C THR A 55 -5.27 -1.51 15.35
N ARG A 56 -4.80 -2.50 14.60
CA ARG A 56 -5.23 -2.69 13.21
C ARG A 56 -6.75 -2.86 13.15
N THR A 57 -7.44 -1.89 12.53
CA THR A 57 -8.91 -1.85 12.43
C THR A 57 -9.47 -2.44 11.13
N SER A 58 -8.67 -2.63 10.07
CA SER A 58 -9.13 -3.12 8.76
C SER A 58 -8.78 -4.58 8.42
N ASP A 59 -9.68 -5.22 7.67
CA ASP A 59 -9.61 -6.60 7.17
C ASP A 59 -9.21 -6.73 5.69
N ASP A 60 -8.98 -5.61 5.00
CA ASP A 60 -8.64 -5.53 3.56
C ASP A 60 -7.17 -5.85 3.18
N ASN A 61 -6.28 -6.02 4.17
CA ASN A 61 -4.82 -6.19 4.00
C ASN A 61 -4.09 -5.03 3.31
N THR A 62 -4.71 -3.85 3.24
CA THR A 62 -4.14 -2.64 2.63
C THR A 62 -4.29 -1.38 3.50
N GLU A 63 -5.15 -1.39 4.51
CA GLU A 63 -5.32 -0.31 5.49
C GLU A 63 -4.95 -0.77 6.92
N PHE A 64 -4.39 0.14 7.71
CA PHE A 64 -4.36 0.04 9.17
C PHE A 64 -4.56 1.41 9.82
N GLN A 65 -4.91 1.40 11.10
CA GLN A 65 -5.00 2.60 11.94
C GLN A 65 -4.24 2.34 13.26
N ALA A 66 -3.79 3.40 13.92
CA ALA A 66 -3.08 3.36 15.19
C ALA A 66 -3.55 4.52 16.09
N ALA A 67 -3.55 4.30 17.41
CA ALA A 67 -3.97 5.29 18.40
C ALA A 67 -2.82 5.52 19.38
N VAL A 68 -2.00 6.53 19.07
CA VAL A 68 -0.74 6.82 19.75
C VAL A 68 -0.94 7.92 20.80
N GLU A 69 -0.36 7.75 21.97
CA GLU A 69 -0.23 8.81 22.98
C GLU A 69 1.18 9.37 22.83
N LEU A 70 1.32 10.69 22.69
CA LEU A 70 2.58 11.38 22.40
C LEU A 70 2.70 12.66 23.24
N ASN A 71 3.93 13.01 23.66
CA ASN A 71 4.29 14.33 24.18
C ASN A 71 5.10 15.12 23.13
N ASN A 72 5.35 16.40 23.40
CA ASN A 72 6.12 17.29 22.53
C ASN A 72 7.48 16.67 22.16
N GLY A 73 7.76 16.50 20.86
CA GLY A 73 9.02 15.91 20.37
C GLY A 73 9.17 14.40 20.60
N ASP A 74 8.08 13.68 20.86
CA ASP A 74 8.09 12.21 20.87
C ASP A 74 7.82 11.64 19.46
N ASP A 75 8.64 10.66 19.06
CA ASP A 75 8.56 9.95 17.79
C ASP A 75 7.93 8.55 17.92
N VAL A 76 7.09 8.19 16.95
CA VAL A 76 6.56 6.84 16.74
C VAL A 76 6.69 6.43 15.28
N GLY A 77 7.11 5.19 15.05
CA GLY A 77 7.31 4.61 13.73
C GLY A 77 6.59 3.28 13.56
N PHE A 78 6.04 3.06 12.38
CA PHE A 78 5.38 1.84 11.96
C PHE A 78 6.23 1.15 10.88
N ASP A 79 6.83 0.01 11.20
CA ASP A 79 7.51 -0.87 10.24
C ASP A 79 6.45 -1.75 9.57
N VAL A 80 6.06 -1.36 8.36
CA VAL A 80 5.05 -2.02 7.54
C VAL A 80 5.74 -3.01 6.61
N THR A 81 5.53 -4.30 6.83
CA THR A 81 6.00 -5.35 5.93
C THR A 81 4.96 -5.58 4.82
N ILE A 82 5.37 -5.31 3.58
CA ILE A 82 4.56 -5.39 2.38
C ILE A 82 5.11 -6.50 1.48
N GLU A 83 4.29 -7.49 1.14
CA GLU A 83 4.61 -8.54 0.16
C GLU A 83 4.08 -8.14 -1.22
N ASN A 84 4.93 -8.24 -2.24
CA ASN A 84 4.52 -8.20 -3.65
C ASN A 84 4.79 -9.59 -4.25
N SER A 85 3.72 -10.36 -4.46
CA SER A 85 3.80 -11.74 -4.97
C SER A 85 3.95 -11.84 -6.49
N ALA A 86 3.87 -10.72 -7.23
CA ALA A 86 4.28 -10.67 -8.63
C ALA A 86 5.81 -10.73 -8.75
N ALA A 87 6.34 -11.16 -9.90
CA ALA A 87 7.79 -11.20 -10.13
C ALA A 87 8.39 -9.82 -10.45
N ASP A 88 7.57 -8.89 -10.92
CA ASP A 88 7.97 -7.55 -11.33
C ASP A 88 7.79 -6.54 -10.18
N THR A 89 8.60 -5.48 -10.20
CA THR A 89 8.50 -4.37 -9.24
C THR A 89 7.17 -3.63 -9.42
N LEU A 90 6.47 -3.39 -8.31
CA LEU A 90 5.20 -2.68 -8.27
C LEU A 90 5.40 -1.29 -7.64
N ASN A 91 4.82 -0.25 -8.23
CA ASN A 91 4.73 1.06 -7.60
C ASN A 91 3.52 1.06 -6.65
N ILE A 92 3.69 1.58 -5.45
CA ILE A 92 2.60 1.76 -4.47
C ILE A 92 2.49 3.22 -4.06
N GLN A 93 1.27 3.63 -3.73
CA GLN A 93 0.94 4.88 -3.06
C GLN A 93 0.60 4.56 -1.61
N LEU A 94 1.27 5.23 -0.69
CA LEU A 94 0.89 5.29 0.71
C LEU A 94 0.19 6.62 0.95
N THR A 95 -1.00 6.57 1.54
CA THR A 95 -1.71 7.74 2.03
C THR A 95 -1.78 7.62 3.55
N VAL A 96 -1.25 8.60 4.24
CA VAL A 96 -1.27 8.73 5.70
C VAL A 96 -2.24 9.85 6.07
N ASP A 97 -3.23 9.53 6.88
CA ASP A 97 -4.20 10.47 7.46
C ASP A 97 -3.82 10.69 8.92
N ALA A 98 -3.43 11.92 9.26
CA ALA A 98 -2.98 12.30 10.60
C ALA A 98 -3.47 13.73 10.91
N PRO A 99 -3.76 14.07 12.18
CA PRO A 99 -4.17 15.43 12.55
C PRO A 99 -3.05 16.46 12.34
N ASP A 100 -3.41 17.71 12.04
CA ASP A 100 -2.48 18.83 11.75
C ASP A 100 -1.22 18.95 12.65
N PRO A 101 -1.22 18.63 13.97
CA PRO A 101 -0.02 18.69 14.82
C PRO A 101 0.95 17.51 14.67
N ILE A 102 0.65 16.52 13.82
CA ILE A 102 1.46 15.33 13.61
C ILE A 102 2.18 15.44 12.26
N ASP A 103 3.50 15.58 12.30
CA ASP A 103 4.36 15.54 11.13
C ASP A 103 4.62 14.09 10.70
N ILE A 104 4.64 13.83 9.39
CA ILE A 104 4.71 12.49 8.80
C ILE A 104 5.82 12.41 7.76
N ASP A 105 6.68 11.40 7.88
CA ASP A 105 7.58 10.96 6.81
C ASP A 105 7.36 9.47 6.49
N VAL A 106 7.66 9.07 5.25
CA VAL A 106 7.63 7.67 4.82
C VAL A 106 8.96 7.34 4.18
N GLN A 107 9.61 6.29 4.67
CA GLN A 107 10.91 5.86 4.20
C GLN A 107 10.91 4.37 3.81
N ARG A 108 11.75 4.02 2.85
CA ARG A 108 12.05 2.63 2.46
C ARG A 108 13.57 2.48 2.37
N GLU A 109 14.12 1.42 2.97
CA GLU A 109 15.57 1.15 2.91
C GLU A 109 15.95 0.47 1.58
N ASP A 110 17.09 0.89 1.02
CA ASP A 110 17.68 0.34 -0.19
C ASP A 110 17.78 -1.19 -0.09
N GLY A 111 17.19 -1.90 -1.06
CA GLY A 111 17.28 -3.37 -1.13
C GLY A 111 16.31 -4.16 -0.25
N GLY A 112 15.35 -3.51 0.43
CA GLY A 112 14.08 -4.10 0.86
C GLY A 112 14.08 -5.15 1.98
N GLY A 113 15.23 -5.63 2.46
CA GLY A 113 15.31 -6.79 3.37
C GLY A 113 15.56 -6.50 4.86
N ALA A 114 15.68 -5.24 5.27
CA ALA A 114 15.96 -4.85 6.66
C ALA A 114 14.75 -4.14 7.30
N SER A 115 14.48 -4.44 8.58
CA SER A 115 13.44 -3.76 9.37
C SER A 115 13.82 -2.31 9.65
N PHE A 116 12.85 -1.42 9.54
CA PHE A 116 13.01 0.01 9.80
C PHE A 116 13.38 0.34 11.25
N ALA A 117 13.03 -0.56 12.17
CA ALA A 117 13.13 -0.41 13.64
C ALA A 117 14.54 -0.17 14.24
N GLY A 118 15.57 0.13 13.45
CA GLY A 118 16.92 0.46 13.92
C GLY A 118 17.65 1.55 13.13
N SER A 119 17.05 2.12 12.09
CA SER A 119 17.70 3.05 11.16
C SER A 119 16.95 4.38 11.10
N ARG A 120 17.64 5.48 11.45
CA ARG A 120 17.26 6.87 11.15
C ARG A 120 16.02 7.39 11.91
N ARG A 121 16.23 7.70 13.19
CA ARG A 121 15.62 8.89 13.78
C ARG A 121 16.47 10.09 13.36
N GLU A 122 15.88 11.06 12.68
CA GLU A 122 16.30 12.45 12.88
C GLU A 122 15.45 12.96 14.04
N ASP A 123 16.01 13.81 14.91
CA ASP A 123 15.34 14.26 16.14
C ASP A 123 14.29 15.39 15.86
N ASP A 124 13.77 15.44 14.63
CA ASP A 124 12.93 16.52 14.07
C ASP A 124 12.43 16.12 12.66
N LEU A 125 11.13 15.84 12.50
CA LEU A 125 10.42 15.63 11.22
C LEU A 125 9.84 16.94 10.63
N ASP A 126 10.39 18.11 10.99
CA ASP A 126 10.00 19.46 10.54
C ASP A 126 9.52 19.46 9.07
N PRO A 127 8.33 20.00 8.74
CA PRO A 127 7.72 19.86 7.41
C PRO A 127 8.44 20.61 6.26
N ASP A 128 9.63 21.16 6.50
CA ASP A 128 10.56 21.70 5.49
C ASP A 128 11.71 20.73 5.10
N ASP A 129 11.83 19.59 5.78
CA ASP A 129 12.89 18.60 5.57
C ASP A 129 12.83 17.96 4.16
N ASN A 130 11.67 17.96 3.52
CA ASN A 130 11.35 17.38 2.21
C ASN A 130 11.63 15.87 2.07
N GLY A 131 11.44 15.06 3.12
CA GLY A 131 11.50 13.59 3.07
C GLY A 131 12.80 13.08 2.44
N LYS A 132 13.94 13.71 2.74
CA LYS A 132 15.20 13.60 1.97
C LYS A 132 15.86 12.21 2.00
N ARG A 133 15.24 11.20 2.63
CA ARG A 133 15.96 10.02 3.17
C ARG A 133 15.29 8.65 2.95
N GLY A 134 14.50 8.48 1.90
CA GLY A 134 14.01 7.16 1.46
C GLY A 134 13.94 6.98 -0.07
N GLU A 135 13.62 5.76 -0.52
CA GLU A 135 13.13 5.52 -1.90
C GLU A 135 11.68 5.99 -2.10
N ALA A 136 10.98 6.40 -1.03
CA ALA A 136 9.66 6.99 -1.11
C ALA A 136 9.74 8.48 -1.47
N VAL A 137 8.82 8.94 -2.30
CA VAL A 137 8.73 10.33 -2.77
C VAL A 137 7.39 10.90 -2.34
N GLN A 138 7.41 11.95 -1.53
CA GLN A 138 6.20 12.69 -1.21
C GLN A 138 5.67 13.39 -2.47
N THR A 139 4.37 13.20 -2.76
CA THR A 139 3.68 13.71 -3.96
C THR A 139 2.50 14.63 -3.62
N GLY A 140 2.10 14.66 -2.35
CA GLY A 140 1.13 15.56 -1.75
C GLY A 140 1.18 15.44 -0.23
N GLU A 141 0.40 16.27 0.45
CA GLU A 141 0.16 16.18 1.89
C GLU A 141 -0.28 14.76 2.26
N GLY A 142 0.39 14.14 3.25
CA GLY A 142 0.19 12.74 3.64
C GLY A 142 0.43 11.68 2.55
N THR A 143 0.85 12.04 1.33
CA THR A 143 0.79 11.13 0.17
C THR A 143 2.17 10.85 -0.42
N PHE A 144 2.60 9.59 -0.37
CA PHE A 144 3.93 9.13 -0.76
C PHE A 144 3.84 8.04 -1.84
N ILE A 145 4.80 8.01 -2.77
CA ILE A 145 4.94 6.92 -3.76
C ILE A 145 6.28 6.23 -3.56
N THR A 146 6.28 4.90 -3.46
CA THR A 146 7.50 4.10 -3.43
C THR A 146 7.33 2.82 -4.26
N ASN A 147 8.44 2.14 -4.51
CA ASN A 147 8.44 0.89 -5.25
C ASN A 147 8.49 -0.30 -4.26
N ILE A 148 8.00 -1.47 -4.66
CA ILE A 148 8.03 -2.72 -3.89
C ILE A 148 8.58 -3.82 -4.80
N ASN A 149 9.70 -4.42 -4.41
CA ASN A 149 10.36 -5.46 -5.19
C ASN A 149 9.47 -6.70 -5.29
N GLY A 150 9.34 -7.25 -6.49
CA GLY A 150 8.54 -8.46 -6.74
C GLY A 150 9.21 -9.73 -6.24
N GLY A 151 8.39 -10.66 -5.75
CA GLY A 151 8.79 -11.98 -5.24
C GLY A 151 9.32 -11.97 -3.80
N ASP A 152 9.38 -10.79 -3.17
CA ASP A 152 9.98 -10.57 -1.84
C ASP A 152 9.06 -9.74 -0.94
N LYS A 153 9.34 -9.80 0.37
CA LYS A 153 8.79 -8.89 1.38
C LYS A 153 9.67 -7.66 1.49
N ASN A 154 9.05 -6.49 1.59
CA ASN A 154 9.70 -5.19 1.66
C ASN A 154 9.25 -4.48 2.94
N SER A 155 10.17 -3.88 3.69
CA SER A 155 9.83 -2.98 4.82
C SER A 155 9.66 -1.54 4.32
N VAL A 156 8.59 -0.88 4.77
CA VAL A 156 8.35 0.55 4.62
C VAL A 156 8.09 1.13 6.01
N GLY A 157 8.91 2.08 6.42
CA GLY A 157 8.71 2.85 7.65
C GLY A 157 7.76 4.00 7.40
N VAL A 158 6.70 4.11 8.20
CA VAL A 158 5.91 5.35 8.35
C VAL A 158 6.29 5.95 9.68
N LEU A 159 6.88 7.15 9.70
CA LEU A 159 7.27 7.86 10.90
C LEU A 159 6.26 8.97 11.17
N ALA A 160 5.96 9.19 12.44
CA ALA A 160 5.07 10.23 12.93
C ALA A 160 5.66 10.88 14.19
N GLU A 161 5.64 12.21 14.26
CA GLU A 161 6.14 12.99 15.39
C GLU A 161 5.09 14.03 15.80
N LEU A 162 5.01 14.36 17.08
CA LEU A 162 4.18 15.44 17.58
C LEU A 162 4.97 16.75 17.64
N ASP A 163 4.53 17.76 16.88
CA ASP A 163 5.11 19.12 16.83
C ASP A 163 5.46 19.61 18.24
N ASP A 164 6.70 20.07 18.40
CA ASP A 164 7.30 20.56 19.65
C ASP A 164 6.48 21.70 20.32
N THR A 165 5.57 22.33 19.57
CA THR A 165 4.65 23.40 19.99
C THR A 165 3.21 22.95 20.27
N ALA A 166 2.86 21.70 20.00
CA ALA A 166 1.53 21.13 20.23
C ALA A 166 1.25 20.82 21.72
N ASP A 167 0.00 20.51 22.05
CA ASP A 167 -0.35 19.97 23.38
C ASP A 167 -0.23 18.43 23.37
N PRO A 168 0.37 17.76 24.38
CA PRO A 168 0.37 16.30 24.48
C PRO A 168 -1.02 15.67 24.47
N GLY A 169 -1.15 14.50 23.86
CA GLY A 169 -2.46 13.85 23.75
C GLY A 169 -2.46 12.52 23.00
N SER A 170 -3.68 12.03 22.73
CA SER A 170 -3.90 10.84 21.90
C SER A 170 -4.28 11.22 20.48
N TYR A 171 -3.63 10.61 19.49
CA TYR A 171 -3.78 10.88 18.07
C TYR A 171 -4.11 9.58 17.33
N ASP A 172 -5.13 9.64 16.47
CA ASP A 172 -5.46 8.57 15.54
C ASP A 172 -4.69 8.79 14.22
N ILE A 173 -3.91 7.81 13.79
CA ILE A 173 -3.15 7.82 12.52
C ILE A 173 -3.68 6.69 11.64
N GLY A 174 -4.15 7.02 10.44
CA GLY A 174 -4.56 6.06 9.42
C GLY A 174 -3.51 5.91 8.32
N VAL A 175 -3.31 4.70 7.81
CA VAL A 175 -2.40 4.43 6.68
C VAL A 175 -3.10 3.49 5.69
N ALA A 176 -3.25 3.95 4.45
CA ALA A 176 -3.79 3.18 3.33
C ALA A 176 -2.71 2.96 2.25
N ILE A 177 -2.60 1.74 1.74
CA ILE A 177 -1.53 1.32 0.83
C ILE A 177 -2.16 0.74 -0.44
N ASN A 178 -2.00 1.45 -1.56
CA ASN A 178 -2.66 1.13 -2.82
C ASN A 178 -1.63 0.88 -3.93
N PRO A 179 -1.82 -0.09 -4.83
CA PRO A 179 -1.01 -0.23 -6.04
C PRO A 179 -1.26 0.96 -6.98
N VAL A 180 -0.20 1.52 -7.56
CA VAL A 180 -0.31 2.54 -8.61
C VAL A 180 -0.32 1.82 -9.95
N SER A 181 -1.45 1.89 -10.67
CA SER A 181 -1.54 1.31 -12.01
C SER A 181 -0.50 1.93 -12.95
N THR A 182 0.18 1.10 -13.73
CA THR A 182 1.14 1.51 -14.75
C THR A 182 0.57 1.23 -16.15
N ASP A 183 -0.34 2.09 -16.60
CA ASP A 183 -0.83 2.16 -17.99
C ASP A 183 0.25 2.65 -18.97
#